data_AF-A0A0S8D1M6-F1
#
_entry.id   AF-A0A0S8D1M6-F1
#
_cell.length_a   1.000
_cell.length_b   1.000
_cell.length_c   1.000
_cell.angle_alpha   90.00
_cell.angle_beta   90.00
_cell.angle_gamma   90.00
#
_symmetry.space_group_name_H-M   'P 1'
#
loop_
_entity.id
_entity.type
_entity.pdbx_description
1 polymer ?
#
loop_
_entity_poly.entity_id
_entity_poly.type
_entity_poly.pdbx_seq_one_letter_code
_entity_poly.pdbx_strand_id
1 'polypeptide(L)'
;MNNESKNEIVEIIGANCFEWLSGEFDKKTRLKDIPDEILALTRSVDITIRDYARDRNAIVSIALITFAYKLADKVQHPKYGSNDICLLKVLAKSEVSRREGKKLSENRLWDAPLYELITGEVGEKIRASRFMTNPA
;
A
#
# COMPACT_ATOMS: atom_id res chain seq x y z
N MET A 1 -13.96 21.59 -29.03
CA MET A 1 -12.75 21.49 -28.20
C MET A 1 -13.07 20.53 -27.06
N ASN A 2 -12.56 19.30 -27.16
CA ASN A 2 -12.76 18.29 -26.11
C ASN A 2 -11.96 18.73 -24.88
N ASN A 3 -12.64 18.99 -23.76
CA ASN A 3 -12.02 18.91 -22.46
C ASN A 3 -11.61 17.44 -22.26
N GLU A 4 -10.40 17.09 -22.67
CA GLU A 4 -9.70 15.97 -22.07
C GLU A 4 -9.59 16.31 -20.59
N SER A 5 -10.54 15.77 -19.82
CA SER A 5 -10.49 15.72 -18.38
C SER A 5 -9.15 15.09 -18.02
N LYS A 6 -8.19 15.94 -17.65
CA LYS A 6 -6.97 15.47 -16.99
C LYS A 6 -7.44 14.50 -15.90
N ASN A 7 -6.96 13.27 -15.96
CA ASN A 7 -7.47 12.22 -15.11
C ASN A 7 -7.08 12.56 -13.67
N GLU A 8 -8.02 13.14 -12.91
CA GLU A 8 -7.80 13.67 -11.55
C GLU A 8 -7.13 12.64 -10.63
N ILE A 9 -7.42 11.35 -10.84
CA ILE A 9 -6.80 10.24 -10.10
C ILE A 9 -5.30 10.14 -10.40
N VAL A 10 -4.90 10.28 -11.67
CA VAL A 10 -3.49 10.24 -12.09
C VAL A 10 -2.75 11.47 -11.57
N GLU A 11 -3.40 12.65 -11.56
CA GLU A 11 -2.82 13.86 -10.97
C GLU A 11 -2.56 13.70 -9.47
N ILE A 12 -3.50 13.09 -8.74
CA ILE A 12 -3.37 12.90 -7.29
C ILE A 12 -2.34 11.82 -6.96
N ILE A 13 -2.40 10.65 -7.62
CA ILE A 13 -1.43 9.56 -7.41
C ILE A 13 -0.03 10.02 -7.86
N GLY A 14 0.04 10.79 -8.94
CA GLY A 14 1.26 11.16 -9.65
C GLY A 14 1.52 10.19 -10.81
N ALA A 15 1.88 10.73 -11.97
CA ALA A 15 2.05 9.96 -13.20
C ALA A 15 3.04 8.79 -13.06
N ASN A 16 4.21 9.04 -12.46
CA ASN A 16 5.24 8.01 -12.26
C ASN A 16 4.75 6.86 -11.36
N CYS A 17 4.04 7.20 -10.27
CA CYS A 17 3.48 6.21 -9.37
C CYS A 17 2.42 5.35 -10.07
N PHE A 18 1.55 6.00 -10.85
CA PHE A 18 0.52 5.31 -11.61
C PHE A 18 1.10 4.40 -12.71
N GLU A 19 2.07 4.89 -13.48
CA GLU A 19 2.75 4.13 -14.52
C GLU A 19 3.38 2.85 -13.93
N TRP A 20 4.15 2.99 -12.85
CA TRP A 20 4.74 1.85 -12.17
C TRP A 20 3.69 0.85 -11.65
N LEU A 21 2.63 1.33 -10.99
CA LEU A 21 1.53 0.48 -10.52
C LEU A 21 0.85 -0.29 -11.66
N SER A 22 0.69 0.34 -12.82
CA SER A 22 -0.01 -0.25 -13.97
C SER A 22 0.84 -1.17 -14.84
N GLY A 23 2.16 -0.95 -14.89
CA GLY A 23 3.08 -1.65 -15.78
C GLY A 23 4.02 -2.64 -15.10
N GLU A 24 4.50 -2.31 -13.89
CA GLU A 24 5.59 -3.05 -13.23
C GLU A 24 5.11 -3.83 -11.99
N PHE A 25 3.99 -3.44 -11.38
CA PHE A 25 3.48 -4.10 -10.18
C PHE A 25 2.72 -5.38 -10.52
N ASP A 26 3.32 -6.53 -10.18
CA ASP A 26 2.83 -7.87 -10.51
C ASP A 26 2.93 -8.87 -9.34
N LYS A 27 2.64 -10.16 -9.62
CA LYS A 27 2.67 -11.24 -8.63
C LYS A 27 4.07 -11.60 -8.13
N LYS A 28 5.14 -11.06 -8.72
CA LYS A 28 6.52 -11.29 -8.32
C LYS A 28 7.10 -10.08 -7.60
N THR A 29 6.46 -8.92 -7.67
CA THR A 29 6.93 -7.70 -7.00
C THR A 29 7.00 -7.90 -5.49
N ARG A 30 8.19 -7.69 -4.91
CA ARG A 30 8.44 -7.71 -3.46
C ARG A 30 8.59 -6.28 -2.94
N LEU A 31 8.68 -6.14 -1.62
CA LEU A 31 8.89 -4.84 -0.97
C LEU A 31 10.13 -4.10 -1.49
N LYS A 32 11.23 -4.83 -1.74
CA LYS A 32 12.47 -4.23 -2.25
C LYS A 32 12.38 -3.72 -3.69
N ASP A 33 11.37 -4.15 -4.43
CA ASP A 33 11.16 -3.77 -5.82
C ASP A 33 10.31 -2.49 -5.92
N ILE A 34 9.74 -2.01 -4.80
CA ILE A 34 8.93 -0.78 -4.75
C ILE A 34 9.82 0.47 -4.88
N PRO A 35 9.47 1.44 -5.76
CA PRO A 35 10.17 2.73 -5.88
C PRO A 35 10.24 3.52 -4.58
N ASP A 36 11.33 4.26 -4.38
CA ASP A 36 11.53 5.11 -3.20
C ASP A 36 10.42 6.16 -3.02
N GLU A 37 9.91 6.72 -4.13
CA GLU A 37 8.80 7.68 -4.09
C GLU A 37 7.54 7.08 -3.46
N ILE A 38 7.15 5.87 -3.89
CA ILE A 38 5.97 5.17 -3.34
C ILE A 38 6.21 4.79 -1.88
N LEU A 39 7.42 4.32 -1.52
CA LEU A 39 7.77 4.03 -0.13
C LEU A 39 7.73 5.28 0.76
N ALA A 40 8.18 6.43 0.26
CA ALA A 40 8.16 7.69 0.99
C ALA A 40 6.74 8.19 1.27
N LEU A 41 5.82 8.03 0.32
CA LEU A 41 4.41 8.38 0.49
C LEU A 41 3.72 7.43 1.47
N THR A 42 3.85 6.12 1.25
CA THR A 42 3.19 5.08 2.08
C THR A 42 3.70 5.04 3.52
N ARG A 43 5.00 5.28 3.79
CA ARG A 43 5.50 5.36 5.17
C ARG A 43 4.95 6.57 5.95
N SER A 44 4.55 7.61 5.22
CA SER A 44 4.16 8.92 5.76
C SER A 44 2.65 9.11 5.87
N VAL A 45 1.85 8.12 5.45
CA VAL A 45 0.38 8.17 5.56
C VAL A 45 -0.05 8.35 7.01
N ASP A 46 -0.96 9.28 7.27
CA ASP A 46 -1.60 9.39 8.58
C ASP A 46 -2.76 8.41 8.67
N ILE A 47 -2.67 7.44 9.59
CA ILE A 47 -3.68 6.39 9.78
C ILE A 47 -4.79 6.81 10.76
N THR A 48 -4.70 8.03 11.31
CA THR A 48 -5.66 8.55 12.28
C THR A 48 -6.75 9.41 11.63
N ILE A 49 -6.58 9.79 10.37
CA ILE A 49 -7.55 10.60 9.63
C ILE A 49 -8.79 9.77 9.28
N ARG A 50 -9.96 10.44 9.25
CA ARG A 50 -11.24 9.82 8.88
C ARG A 50 -11.54 9.89 7.39
N ASP A 51 -10.98 10.87 6.69
CA ASP A 51 -11.19 11.10 5.26
C ASP A 51 -9.89 10.91 4.49
N TYR A 52 -9.65 9.67 4.06
CA TYR A 52 -8.48 9.30 3.27
C TYR A 52 -8.49 9.90 1.87
N ALA A 53 -9.64 10.35 1.35
CA ALA A 53 -9.76 10.88 -0.01
C ALA A 53 -9.16 12.29 -0.17
N ARG A 54 -8.73 12.93 0.92
CA ARG A 54 -8.07 14.24 0.92
C ARG A 54 -6.57 14.19 1.13
N ASP A 55 -6.02 13.01 1.46
CA ASP A 55 -4.61 12.83 1.73
C ASP A 55 -3.94 12.05 0.59
N ARG A 56 -2.98 12.69 -0.08
CA ARG A 56 -2.24 12.08 -1.19
C ARG A 56 -1.54 10.78 -0.76
N ASN A 57 -0.96 10.74 0.45
CA ASN A 57 -0.26 9.56 0.94
C ASN A 57 -1.23 8.38 1.12
N ALA A 58 -2.43 8.65 1.64
CA ALA A 58 -3.49 7.67 1.75
C ALA A 58 -3.99 7.19 0.39
N ILE A 59 -4.19 8.09 -0.57
CA ILE A 59 -4.67 7.72 -1.92
C ILE A 59 -3.67 6.81 -2.63
N VAL A 60 -2.37 7.11 -2.56
CA VAL A 60 -1.32 6.24 -3.12
C VAL A 60 -1.28 4.89 -2.40
N SER A 61 -1.45 4.88 -1.07
CA SER A 61 -1.54 3.64 -0.28
C SER A 61 -2.74 2.79 -0.69
N ILE A 62 -3.91 3.42 -0.88
CA ILE A 62 -5.14 2.77 -1.35
C ILE A 62 -4.94 2.21 -2.75
N ALA A 63 -4.30 2.95 -3.66
CA ALA A 63 -4.02 2.48 -5.01
C ALA A 63 -3.17 1.20 -4.98
N LEU A 64 -2.04 1.21 -4.25
CA LEU A 64 -1.18 0.04 -4.12
C LEU A 64 -1.91 -1.17 -3.52
N ILE A 65 -2.72 -0.96 -2.47
CA ILE A 65 -3.56 -2.02 -1.89
C ILE A 65 -4.58 -2.54 -2.91
N THR A 66 -5.24 -1.64 -3.65
CA THR A 66 -6.24 -2.01 -4.66
C THR A 66 -5.63 -2.92 -5.73
N PHE A 67 -4.46 -2.57 -6.26
CA PHE A 67 -3.76 -3.42 -7.21
C PHE A 67 -3.37 -4.77 -6.59
N ALA A 68 -2.92 -4.80 -5.33
CA ALA A 68 -2.59 -6.05 -4.65
C ALA A 68 -3.81 -6.99 -4.54
N TYR A 69 -4.98 -6.46 -4.20
CA TYR A 69 -6.24 -7.23 -4.20
C TYR A 69 -6.63 -7.71 -5.59
N LYS A 70 -6.45 -6.88 -6.63
CA LYS A 70 -6.69 -7.28 -8.02
C LYS A 70 -5.78 -8.41 -8.46
N LEU A 71 -4.49 -8.37 -8.14
CA LEU A 71 -3.55 -9.46 -8.43
C LEU A 71 -3.94 -10.76 -7.69
N ALA A 72 -4.47 -10.63 -6.47
CA ALA A 72 -4.92 -11.77 -5.66
C ALA A 72 -6.28 -12.35 -6.09
N ASP A 73 -6.99 -11.70 -7.02
CA ASP A 73 -8.39 -12.00 -7.36
C ASP A 73 -9.30 -12.01 -6.12
N LYS A 74 -9.08 -11.07 -5.19
CA LYS A 74 -9.85 -10.90 -3.95
C LYS A 74 -10.61 -9.59 -3.94
N VAL A 75 -11.77 -9.59 -3.27
CA VAL A 75 -12.56 -8.39 -3.04
C VAL A 75 -12.02 -7.63 -1.84
N GLN A 76 -11.73 -6.34 -2.02
CA GLN A 76 -11.38 -5.45 -0.92
C GLN A 76 -12.64 -5.04 -0.15
N HIS A 77 -12.63 -5.20 1.17
CA HIS A 77 -13.73 -4.76 2.03
C HIS A 77 -13.40 -3.43 2.72
N PRO A 78 -14.22 -2.37 2.57
CA PRO A 78 -13.94 -1.05 3.15
C PRO A 78 -13.71 -1.06 4.66
N LYS A 79 -14.38 -1.96 5.40
CA LYS A 79 -14.19 -2.12 6.85
C LYS A 79 -12.75 -2.43 7.25
N TYR A 80 -11.92 -2.97 6.35
CA TYR A 80 -10.53 -3.32 6.63
C TYR A 80 -9.53 -2.29 6.08
N GLY A 81 -10.00 -1.19 5.48
CA GLY A 81 -9.13 -0.21 4.84
C GLY A 81 -8.08 0.37 5.77
N SER A 82 -8.45 0.73 7.00
CA SER A 82 -7.50 1.24 8.00
C SER A 82 -6.46 0.20 8.43
N ASN A 83 -6.87 -1.07 8.59
CA ASN A 83 -5.97 -2.20 8.88
C ASN A 83 -4.96 -2.42 7.73
N ASP A 84 -5.45 -2.43 6.48
CA ASP A 84 -4.62 -2.65 5.29
C ASP A 84 -3.61 -1.49 5.08
N ILE A 85 -4.04 -0.24 5.27
CA ILE A 85 -3.16 0.94 5.21
C ILE A 85 -2.12 0.88 6.33
N CYS A 86 -2.52 0.49 7.55
CA CYS A 86 -1.59 0.34 8.68
C CYS A 86 -0.51 -0.71 8.39
N LEU A 87 -0.90 -1.88 7.87
CA LEU A 87 0.05 -2.92 7.44
C LEU A 87 1.03 -2.37 6.40
N LEU A 88 0.52 -1.74 5.34
CA LEU A 88 1.37 -1.19 4.29
C LEU A 88 2.36 -0.15 4.84
N LYS A 89 1.91 0.75 5.73
CA LYS A 89 2.78 1.74 6.39
C LYS A 89 3.92 1.08 7.17
N VAL A 90 3.63 0.00 7.91
CA VAL A 90 4.64 -0.74 8.67
C VAL A 90 5.66 -1.38 7.72
N LEU A 91 5.18 -2.06 6.67
CA LEU A 91 6.06 -2.68 5.68
C LEU A 91 6.97 -1.65 4.98
N ALA A 92 6.41 -0.51 4.58
CA ALA A 92 7.17 0.58 3.96
C ALA A 92 8.23 1.17 4.91
N LYS A 93 7.89 1.39 6.18
CA LYS A 93 8.86 1.84 7.20
C LYS A 93 10.01 0.87 7.38
N SER A 94 9.71 -0.42 7.41
CA SER A 94 10.73 -1.46 7.52
C SER A 94 11.63 -1.50 6.30
N GLU A 95 11.07 -1.48 5.08
CA GLU A 95 11.86 -1.49 3.86
C GLU A 95 12.77 -0.27 3.74
N VAL A 96 12.26 0.93 4.07
CA VAL A 96 13.10 2.13 4.07
C VAL A 96 14.21 2.03 5.12
N SER A 97 13.91 1.53 6.32
CA SER A 97 14.93 1.27 7.34
C SER A 97 16.00 0.29 6.86
N ARG A 98 15.62 -0.74 6.10
CA ARG A 98 16.53 -1.70 5.47
C ARG A 98 17.47 -1.03 4.48
N ARG A 99 16.94 -0.16 3.62
CA ARG A 99 17.72 0.61 2.62
C ARG A 99 18.71 1.56 3.30
N GLU A 100 18.36 2.09 4.47
CA GLU A 100 19.23 2.90 5.32
C GLU A 100 20.28 2.07 6.10
N GLY A 101 20.34 0.75 5.89
CA GLY A 101 21.31 -0.13 6.55
C GLY A 101 20.95 -0.53 7.98
N LYS A 102 19.73 -0.24 8.44
CA LYS A 102 19.28 -0.67 9.77
C LYS A 102 19.00 -2.17 9.75
N LYS A 103 19.44 -2.87 10.79
CA LYS A 103 19.22 -4.31 10.95
C LYS A 103 17.74 -4.58 11.15
N LEU A 104 17.11 -5.23 10.17
CA LEU A 104 15.77 -5.77 10.31
C LEU A 104 15.81 -7.15 10.97
N SER A 105 14.65 -7.60 11.46
CA SER A 105 14.47 -9.00 11.87
C SER A 105 14.63 -9.93 10.66
N GLU A 106 15.23 -11.09 10.89
CA GLU A 106 15.43 -12.16 9.87
C GLU A 106 14.12 -12.91 9.58
N ASN A 107 13.09 -12.17 9.15
CA ASN A 107 11.80 -12.76 8.80
C ASN A 107 11.79 -13.17 7.32
N ARG A 108 11.58 -14.45 7.03
CA ARG A 108 11.48 -14.98 5.66
C ARG A 108 10.38 -14.32 4.82
N LEU A 109 9.37 -13.75 5.48
CA LEU A 109 8.27 -13.03 4.82
C LEU A 109 8.75 -11.76 4.09
N TRP A 110 9.95 -11.23 4.37
CA TRP A 110 10.47 -10.06 3.65
C TRP A 110 10.72 -10.31 2.16
N ASP A 111 10.96 -11.56 1.76
CA ASP A 111 11.15 -11.94 0.36
C ASP A 111 9.85 -12.38 -0.34
N ALA A 112 8.72 -12.41 0.39
CA ALA A 112 7.43 -12.74 -0.19
C ALA A 112 6.91 -11.62 -1.11
N PRO A 113 6.14 -11.95 -2.15
CA PRO A 113 5.46 -10.95 -2.97
C PRO A 113 4.58 -10.02 -2.13
N LEU A 114 4.56 -8.73 -2.45
CA LEU A 114 3.82 -7.72 -1.69
C LEU A 114 2.32 -8.03 -1.66
N TYR A 115 1.76 -8.48 -2.78
CA TYR A 115 0.34 -8.80 -2.85
C TYR A 115 -0.03 -9.93 -1.89
N GLU A 116 0.86 -10.89 -1.66
CA GLU A 116 0.66 -12.01 -0.73
C GLU A 116 0.78 -11.53 0.72
N LEU A 117 1.73 -10.64 1.03
CA LEU A 117 1.81 -10.00 2.35
C LEU A 117 0.54 -9.24 2.70
N ILE A 118 -0.02 -8.51 1.72
CA ILE A 118 -1.25 -7.74 1.92
C ILE A 118 -2.46 -8.67 1.96
N THR A 119 -2.62 -9.61 1.05
CA THR A 119 -3.91 -10.32 0.86
C THR A 119 -3.93 -11.74 1.43
N GLY A 120 -2.77 -12.31 1.77
CA GLY A 120 -2.61 -13.64 2.35
C GLY A 120 -2.68 -13.66 3.87
N GLU A 121 -2.02 -14.64 4.48
CA GLU A 121 -2.14 -14.95 5.92
C GLU A 121 -1.76 -13.76 6.82
N VAL A 122 -0.72 -13.00 6.46
CA VAL A 122 -0.28 -11.82 7.23
C VAL A 122 -1.39 -10.77 7.26
N GLY A 123 -1.92 -10.43 6.09
CA GLY A 123 -3.04 -9.50 5.96
C GLY A 123 -4.29 -9.97 6.70
N GLU A 124 -4.63 -11.26 6.61
CA GLU A 124 -5.79 -11.83 7.30
C GLU A 124 -5.66 -11.71 8.83
N LYS A 125 -4.47 -11.97 9.39
CA LYS A 125 -4.20 -11.77 10.83
C LYS A 125 -4.30 -10.31 11.25
N ILE A 126 -3.80 -9.39 10.43
CA ILE A 126 -3.92 -7.95 10.72
C ILE A 126 -5.38 -7.48 10.66
N ARG A 127 -6.20 -8.00 9.74
CA ARG A 127 -7.64 -7.70 9.68
C ARG A 127 -8.43 -8.29 10.84
N ALA A 128 -8.02 -9.45 11.35
CA ALA A 128 -8.61 -10.05 12.53
C ALA A 128 -8.24 -9.31 13.83
N SER A 129 -7.21 -8.46 13.79
CA SER A 129 -6.76 -7.66 14.93
C SER A 129 -7.66 -6.46 15.14
N ARG A 130 -8.03 -6.20 16.40
CA ARG A 130 -8.78 -5.00 16.79
C ARG A 130 -7.85 -3.79 16.83
N PHE A 131 -8.09 -2.82 15.96
CA PHE A 131 -7.48 -1.49 16.08
C PHE A 131 -8.50 -0.49 16.63
N MET A 132 -8.00 0.56 17.29
CA MET A 132 -8.86 1.68 17.74
C MET A 132 -9.66 2.32 16.59
N THR A 133 -9.18 2.19 15.36
CA THR A 133 -9.81 2.72 14.13
C THR A 133 -10.88 1.83 13.54
N ASN A 134 -11.17 0.67 14.14
CA ASN A 134 -12.18 -0.28 13.66
C ASN A 134 -12.88 -0.99 14.84
N PRO A 135 -13.93 -0.38 15.43
CA PRO A 135 -14.70 -1.01 16.49
C PRO A 135 -15.48 -2.22 15.94
N ALA A 136 -15.57 -3.28 16.75
CA ALA A 136 -16.24 -4.54 16.43
C ALA A 136 -17.75 -4.40 16.26
#